data_AF-A0A1H0WF38-F1
#
_entry.id   AF-A0A1H0WF38-F1
#
_cell.length_a   1.000
_cell.length_b   1.000
_cell.length_c   1.000
_cell.angle_alpha   90.00
_cell.angle_beta   90.00
_cell.angle_gamma   90.00
#
_symmetry.space_group_name_H-M   'P 1'
#
loop_
_entity.id
_entity.type
_entity.pdbx_description
1 polymer ?
#
loop_
_entity_poly.entity_id
_entity_poly.type
_entity_poly.pdbx_seq_one_letter_code
_entity_poly.pdbx_strand_id
1 'polypeptide(L)'
;MNTNAMNCRTLSFHGDETVKEESIARLAEAIVSSKVGEALTPSAWMAGSSNDPTEVCGFSASFTSVFDGAVANYEMAEWHVKDRSGTAKHFALELAKAIPVGIDLHPVVVDWFQLLLNDPVHGLARYISAGNAQDLYTRLDALHRAERNGTTVDTARWRQLGRDVVAAVDASKADGSTTLHVAALEAMESGVMPLSEIYSDLLLSLSHRLKNLALETSVPPRQFPEAEQALLEIGERLAEECGPAPAHDAPDRPEWMARAMSWYEAEKAKIGTRYPEFGYYDKVRSETTSALAVSYADRFLALLRSSQA
;
A
#
# COMPACT_ATOMS: atom_id res chain seq x y z
N MET A 1 0.89 -31.83 18.60
CA MET A 1 -0.51 -31.36 18.66
C MET A 1 -0.52 -29.86 18.43
N ASN A 2 -0.80 -29.43 17.20
CA ASN A 2 -1.92 -28.54 16.92
C ASN A 2 -2.17 -28.59 15.42
N THR A 3 -3.28 -29.27 15.12
CA THR A 3 -4.18 -29.12 13.98
C THR A 3 -3.63 -28.42 12.74
N ASN A 4 -3.56 -29.19 11.66
CA ASN A 4 -3.99 -28.76 10.32
C ASN A 4 -5.20 -27.82 10.46
N ALA A 5 -4.97 -26.52 10.52
CA ALA A 5 -5.93 -25.57 9.99
C ALA A 5 -5.90 -25.81 8.49
N MET A 6 -6.73 -26.75 8.02
CA MET A 6 -7.21 -26.68 6.65
C MET A 6 -7.64 -25.23 6.46
N ASN A 7 -6.99 -24.54 5.51
CA ASN A 7 -7.41 -23.25 4.99
C ASN A 7 -8.93 -23.28 4.84
N CYS A 8 -9.64 -22.74 5.84
CA CYS A 8 -11.06 -22.51 5.71
C CYS A 8 -11.11 -21.40 4.67
N ARG A 9 -11.33 -21.78 3.40
CA ARG A 9 -11.45 -20.83 2.31
C ARG A 9 -12.61 -19.92 2.66
N THR A 10 -12.29 -18.73 3.13
CA THR A 10 -13.28 -17.67 3.33
C THR A 10 -13.68 -17.20 1.95
N LEU A 11 -14.89 -17.57 1.56
CA LEU A 11 -15.49 -17.12 0.32
C LEU A 11 -15.96 -15.67 0.52
N SER A 12 -15.74 -14.84 -0.50
CA SER A 12 -16.21 -13.46 -0.48
C SER A 12 -17.72 -13.38 -0.23
N PHE A 13 -18.09 -12.55 0.73
CA PHE A 13 -19.46 -12.38 1.23
C PHE A 13 -20.13 -13.69 1.66
N HIS A 14 -19.33 -14.69 2.06
CA HIS A 14 -19.79 -16.04 2.41
C HIS A 14 -20.59 -16.75 1.31
N GLY A 15 -20.50 -16.28 0.07
CA GLY A 15 -21.33 -16.77 -1.04
C GLY A 15 -22.76 -16.24 -1.08
N ASP A 16 -23.08 -15.19 -0.32
CA ASP A 16 -24.41 -14.61 -0.24
C ASP A 16 -24.46 -13.20 -0.85
N GLU A 17 -25.27 -13.03 -1.89
CA GLU A 17 -25.49 -11.73 -2.55
C GLU A 17 -26.16 -10.71 -1.61
N THR A 18 -27.03 -11.14 -0.70
CA THR A 18 -27.65 -10.24 0.28
C THR A 18 -26.58 -9.68 1.23
N VAL A 19 -25.62 -10.51 1.66
CA VAL A 19 -24.50 -10.02 2.49
C VAL A 19 -23.66 -8.98 1.73
N LYS A 20 -23.44 -9.17 0.42
CA LYS A 20 -22.76 -8.18 -0.42
C LYS A 20 -23.55 -6.88 -0.52
N GLU A 21 -24.84 -6.96 -0.87
CA GLU A 21 -25.72 -5.81 -1.00
C GLU A 21 -25.77 -4.98 0.28
N GLU A 22 -25.95 -5.63 1.43
CA GLU A 22 -25.96 -4.97 2.73
C GLU A 22 -24.60 -4.34 3.07
N SER A 23 -23.49 -5.03 2.77
CA SER A 23 -22.14 -4.49 3.00
C SER A 23 -21.87 -3.23 2.16
N ILE A 24 -22.30 -3.24 0.90
CA ILE A 24 -22.20 -2.07 0.01
C ILE A 24 -23.12 -0.95 0.48
N ALA A 25 -24.33 -1.27 0.95
CA ALA A 25 -25.26 -0.27 1.49
C ALA A 25 -24.68 0.41 2.74
N ARG A 26 -24.10 -0.35 3.68
CA ARG A 26 -23.41 0.19 4.85
C ARG A 26 -22.24 1.09 4.46
N LEU A 27 -21.42 0.67 3.49
CA LEU A 27 -20.35 1.50 2.95
C LEU A 27 -20.87 2.81 2.33
N ALA A 28 -21.95 2.74 1.54
CA ALA A 28 -22.54 3.93 0.92
C ALA A 28 -23.11 4.89 1.97
N GLU A 29 -23.81 4.37 2.98
CA GLU A 29 -24.31 5.15 4.11
C GLU A 29 -23.17 5.80 4.90
N ALA A 30 -22.10 5.04 5.19
CA ALA A 30 -20.90 5.55 5.85
C ALA A 30 -20.22 6.65 5.03
N ILE A 31 -20.16 6.52 3.71
CA ILE A 31 -19.59 7.54 2.81
C ILE A 31 -20.37 8.86 2.85
N VAL A 32 -21.71 8.78 2.92
CA VAL A 32 -22.61 9.93 3.02
C VAL A 32 -22.59 10.56 4.41
N SER A 33 -22.59 9.74 5.46
CA SER A 33 -22.66 10.17 6.86
C SER A 33 -21.30 10.58 7.43
N SER A 34 -20.20 10.07 6.88
CA SER A 34 -18.84 10.36 7.36
C SER A 34 -18.53 11.85 7.23
N LYS A 35 -18.36 12.49 8.38
CA LYS A 35 -17.61 13.73 8.49
C LYS A 35 -16.14 13.41 8.22
N VAL A 36 -15.46 14.27 7.49
CA VAL A 36 -14.02 14.17 7.22
C VAL A 36 -13.29 13.98 8.56
N GLY A 37 -12.67 12.81 8.79
CA GLY A 37 -11.77 12.59 9.94
C GLY A 37 -11.98 11.33 10.81
N GLU A 38 -12.95 10.45 10.55
CA GLU A 38 -13.03 9.14 11.22
C GLU A 38 -12.10 8.11 10.55
N ALA A 39 -11.16 7.51 11.30
CA ALA A 39 -10.19 6.51 10.82
C ALA A 39 -10.80 5.11 10.82
N LEU A 40 -11.95 5.00 10.18
CA LEU A 40 -12.51 3.72 9.83
C LEU A 40 -12.19 3.46 8.37
N THR A 41 -11.62 2.28 8.10
CA THR A 41 -11.27 1.89 6.75
C THR A 41 -12.52 1.41 5.99
N PRO A 42 -12.49 1.42 4.64
CA PRO A 42 -13.61 0.95 3.82
C PRO A 42 -14.11 -0.45 4.19
N SER A 43 -13.21 -1.38 4.52
CA SER A 43 -13.59 -2.72 4.98
C SER A 43 -14.36 -2.69 6.31
N ALA A 44 -13.96 -1.84 7.26
CA ALA A 44 -14.66 -1.67 8.52
C ALA A 44 -16.07 -1.09 8.29
N TRP A 45 -16.23 -0.12 7.38
CA TRP A 45 -17.55 0.40 7.01
C TRP A 45 -18.45 -0.68 6.40
N MET A 46 -17.91 -1.52 5.53
CA MET A 46 -18.64 -2.66 4.96
C MET A 46 -19.09 -3.65 6.05
N ALA A 47 -18.28 -3.83 7.10
CA ALA A 47 -18.60 -4.68 8.24
C ALA A 47 -19.55 -4.02 9.25
N GLY A 48 -19.72 -2.70 9.24
CA GLY A 48 -20.55 -1.96 10.21
C GLY A 48 -19.77 -1.36 11.40
N SER A 49 -18.50 -0.99 11.19
CA SER A 49 -17.60 -0.25 12.10
C SER A 49 -17.18 -0.97 13.40
N SER A 50 -18.01 -1.83 13.97
CA SER A 50 -17.71 -2.61 15.19
C SER A 50 -17.42 -4.08 14.93
N ASN A 51 -17.60 -4.54 13.68
CA ASN A 51 -17.54 -5.95 13.34
C ASN A 51 -16.27 -6.26 12.53
N ASP A 52 -15.78 -7.49 12.64
CA ASP A 52 -14.64 -7.98 11.86
C ASP A 52 -15.06 -8.20 10.39
N PRO A 53 -14.37 -7.59 9.40
CA PRO A 53 -14.61 -7.84 7.97
C PRO A 53 -14.52 -9.32 7.58
N THR A 54 -13.75 -10.12 8.32
CA THR A 54 -13.67 -11.58 8.13
C THR A 54 -15.01 -12.24 8.45
N GLU A 55 -15.62 -11.86 9.58
CA GLU A 55 -16.89 -12.42 10.05
C GLU A 55 -18.07 -11.96 9.21
N VAL A 56 -18.09 -10.69 8.78
CA VAL A 56 -19.24 -10.13 8.05
C VAL A 56 -19.11 -10.35 6.54
N CYS A 57 -17.95 -10.04 5.97
CA CYS A 57 -17.74 -10.03 4.52
C CYS A 57 -16.96 -11.25 4.01
N GLY A 58 -16.49 -12.14 4.89
CA GLY A 58 -15.65 -13.28 4.46
C GLY A 58 -14.30 -12.85 3.90
N PHE A 59 -13.80 -11.66 4.29
CA PHE A 59 -12.52 -11.15 3.80
C PHE A 59 -11.38 -11.59 4.71
N SER A 60 -10.37 -12.26 4.14
CA SER A 60 -9.14 -12.54 4.89
C SER A 60 -8.41 -11.25 5.27
N ALA A 61 -7.61 -11.28 6.34
CA ALA A 61 -6.79 -10.14 6.76
C ALA A 61 -5.89 -9.59 5.62
N SER A 62 -5.28 -10.47 4.83
CA SER A 62 -4.46 -10.08 3.68
C SER A 62 -5.28 -9.36 2.61
N PHE A 63 -6.50 -9.85 2.30
CA PHE A 63 -7.37 -9.19 1.34
C PHE A 63 -7.85 -7.83 1.86
N THR A 64 -8.33 -7.78 3.11
CA THR A 64 -8.75 -6.55 3.78
C THR A 64 -7.68 -5.47 3.70
N SER A 65 -6.43 -5.83 3.97
CA SER A 65 -5.29 -4.93 3.91
C SER A 65 -5.03 -4.37 2.50
N VAL A 66 -5.13 -5.20 1.45
CA VAL A 66 -4.97 -4.73 0.07
C VAL A 66 -6.14 -3.84 -0.35
N PHE A 67 -7.36 -4.22 0.01
CA PHE A 67 -8.58 -3.45 -0.28
C PHE A 67 -8.52 -2.05 0.34
N ASP A 68 -8.24 -1.98 1.65
CA ASP A 68 -8.12 -0.71 2.36
C ASP A 68 -6.92 0.11 1.87
N GLY A 69 -5.78 -0.55 1.60
CA GLY A 69 -4.60 0.09 1.04
C GLY A 69 -4.83 0.70 -0.33
N ALA A 70 -5.64 0.07 -1.19
CA ALA A 70 -6.01 0.60 -2.50
C ALA A 70 -6.86 1.88 -2.40
N VAL A 71 -7.76 1.97 -1.42
CA VAL A 71 -8.53 3.19 -1.19
C VAL A 71 -7.67 4.28 -0.55
N ALA A 72 -6.84 3.93 0.44
CA ALA A 72 -5.90 4.86 1.07
C ALA A 72 -4.92 5.47 0.05
N ASN A 73 -4.58 4.73 -1.01
CA ASN A 73 -3.80 5.24 -2.14
C ASN A 73 -4.53 6.38 -2.89
N TYR A 74 -5.83 6.23 -3.15
CA TYR A 74 -6.63 7.29 -3.77
C TYR A 74 -6.80 8.49 -2.83
N GLU A 75 -7.03 8.25 -1.54
CA GLU A 75 -7.09 9.32 -0.55
C GLU A 75 -5.77 10.11 -0.56
N MET A 76 -4.64 9.43 -0.45
CA MET A 76 -3.32 10.06 -0.52
C MET A 76 -3.15 10.88 -1.81
N ALA A 77 -3.60 10.35 -2.96
CA ALA A 77 -3.53 11.06 -4.23
C ALA A 77 -4.36 12.36 -4.23
N GLU A 78 -5.60 12.33 -3.73
CA GLU A 78 -6.49 13.48 -3.57
C GLU A 78 -5.86 14.57 -2.69
N TRP A 79 -5.31 14.16 -1.54
CA TRP A 79 -4.64 15.07 -0.61
C TRP A 79 -3.47 15.80 -1.29
N HIS A 80 -2.69 15.09 -2.10
CA HIS A 80 -1.54 15.63 -2.82
C HIS A 80 -1.89 16.59 -3.97
N VAL A 81 -3.03 16.39 -4.65
CA VAL A 81 -3.48 17.29 -5.73
C VAL A 81 -4.43 18.39 -5.23
N LYS A 82 -4.71 18.44 -3.91
CA LYS A 82 -5.67 19.35 -3.27
C LYS A 82 -7.08 19.25 -3.86
N ASP A 83 -7.39 18.12 -4.51
CA ASP A 83 -8.72 17.82 -5.00
C ASP A 83 -9.49 17.06 -3.91
N ARG A 84 -10.59 17.63 -3.44
CA ARG A 84 -11.49 17.00 -2.46
C ARG A 84 -12.79 16.55 -3.11
N SER A 85 -12.72 16.16 -4.38
CA SER A 85 -13.84 15.65 -5.17
C SER A 85 -14.54 14.43 -4.56
N GLY A 86 -13.90 13.73 -3.63
CA GLY A 86 -14.43 12.51 -3.04
C GLY A 86 -14.33 11.33 -4.02
N THR A 87 -13.45 11.41 -5.00
CA THR A 87 -13.04 10.32 -5.90
C THR A 87 -12.61 9.08 -5.11
N ALA A 88 -11.89 9.20 -3.99
CA ALA A 88 -11.50 8.06 -3.16
C ALA A 88 -12.71 7.32 -2.57
N LYS A 89 -13.74 8.07 -2.13
CA LYS A 89 -15.00 7.50 -1.65
C LYS A 89 -15.77 6.79 -2.78
N HIS A 90 -15.81 7.39 -3.97
CA HIS A 90 -16.43 6.75 -5.14
C HIS A 90 -15.67 5.49 -5.55
N PHE A 91 -14.34 5.54 -5.53
CA PHE A 91 -13.48 4.39 -5.81
C PHE A 91 -13.69 3.26 -4.80
N ALA A 92 -13.83 3.55 -3.51
CA ALA A 92 -14.16 2.54 -2.50
C ALA A 92 -15.46 1.79 -2.82
N LEU A 93 -16.51 2.51 -3.25
CA LEU A 93 -17.77 1.91 -3.68
C LEU A 93 -17.62 1.08 -4.97
N GLU A 94 -16.85 1.58 -5.93
CA GLU A 94 -16.57 0.86 -7.17
C GLU A 94 -15.82 -0.45 -6.89
N LEU A 95 -14.81 -0.39 -6.02
CA LEU A 95 -14.01 -1.53 -5.61
C LEU A 95 -14.87 -2.57 -4.89
N ALA A 96 -15.69 -2.15 -3.91
CA ALA A 96 -16.60 -3.05 -3.19
C ALA A 96 -17.60 -3.75 -4.13
N LYS A 97 -18.14 -3.03 -5.13
CA LYS A 97 -19.04 -3.60 -6.14
C LYS A 97 -18.35 -4.62 -7.04
N ALA A 98 -17.06 -4.42 -7.34
CA ALA A 98 -16.28 -5.29 -8.20
C ALA A 98 -15.90 -6.63 -7.55
N ILE A 99 -15.94 -6.75 -6.22
CA ILE A 99 -15.66 -8.01 -5.52
C ILE A 99 -16.74 -9.04 -5.88
N PRO A 100 -16.40 -10.18 -6.50
CA PRO A 100 -17.40 -11.21 -6.84
C PRO A 100 -17.93 -11.88 -5.58
N VAL A 101 -19.13 -12.46 -5.61
CA VAL A 101 -19.68 -13.23 -4.48
C VAL A 101 -19.25 -14.69 -4.58
N GLY A 102 -18.90 -15.28 -3.43
CA GLY A 102 -18.66 -16.72 -3.32
C GLY A 102 -17.32 -17.21 -3.87
N ILE A 103 -16.38 -16.31 -4.15
CA ILE A 103 -15.06 -16.69 -4.66
C ILE A 103 -14.00 -16.70 -3.55
N ASP A 104 -12.97 -17.53 -3.74
CA ASP A 104 -11.75 -17.42 -2.96
C ASP A 104 -10.97 -16.18 -3.42
N LEU A 105 -10.72 -15.23 -2.50
CA LEU A 105 -9.99 -13.98 -2.79
C LEU A 105 -8.47 -14.13 -2.64
N HIS A 106 -7.98 -15.26 -2.12
CA HIS A 106 -6.53 -15.48 -1.98
C HIS A 106 -5.78 -15.41 -3.32
N PRO A 107 -6.27 -15.97 -4.44
CA PRO A 107 -5.66 -15.77 -5.75
C PRO A 107 -5.51 -14.30 -6.16
N VAL A 108 -6.48 -13.44 -5.81
CA VAL A 108 -6.39 -11.99 -6.11
C VAL A 108 -5.25 -11.35 -5.32
N VAL A 109 -5.06 -11.74 -4.06
CA VAL A 109 -3.94 -11.28 -3.22
C VAL A 109 -2.59 -11.75 -3.77
N VAL A 110 -2.51 -13.00 -4.22
CA VAL A 110 -1.32 -13.57 -4.87
C VAL A 110 -0.99 -12.81 -6.16
N ASP A 111 -2.00 -12.55 -7.00
CA ASP A 111 -1.81 -11.83 -8.25
C ASP A 111 -1.40 -10.38 -8.02
N TRP A 112 -1.93 -9.75 -6.97
CA TRP A 112 -1.52 -8.42 -6.54
C TRP A 112 -0.05 -8.40 -6.10
N PHE A 113 0.36 -9.35 -5.26
CA PHE A 113 1.76 -9.49 -4.84
C PHE A 113 2.70 -9.69 -6.04
N GLN A 114 2.32 -10.56 -6.98
CA GLN A 114 3.12 -10.78 -8.19
C GLN A 114 3.17 -9.53 -9.07
N LEU A 115 2.10 -8.75 -9.15
CA LEU A 115 2.12 -7.46 -9.86
C LEU A 115 3.15 -6.51 -9.22
N LEU A 116 3.15 -6.40 -7.88
CA LEU A 116 4.13 -5.58 -7.16
C LEU A 116 5.58 -6.03 -7.43
N LEU A 117 5.83 -7.32 -7.61
CA LEU A 117 7.17 -7.81 -7.93
C LEU A 117 7.53 -7.68 -9.41
N ASN A 118 6.61 -8.04 -10.31
CA ASN A 118 6.93 -8.39 -11.69
C ASN A 118 6.47 -7.38 -12.73
N ASP A 119 5.64 -6.40 -12.36
CA ASP A 119 5.26 -5.37 -13.32
C ASP A 119 6.50 -4.55 -13.75
N PRO A 120 6.81 -4.47 -15.06
CA PRO A 120 8.04 -3.82 -15.53
C PRO A 120 8.00 -2.29 -15.44
N VAL A 121 6.84 -1.70 -15.15
CA VAL A 121 6.63 -0.24 -15.11
C VAL A 121 6.56 0.27 -13.66
N HIS A 122 5.84 -0.45 -12.80
CA HIS A 122 5.57 -0.06 -11.43
C HIS A 122 6.11 -1.03 -10.38
N GLY A 123 6.39 -2.27 -10.76
CA GLY A 123 6.87 -3.30 -9.85
C GLY A 123 8.37 -3.26 -9.57
N LEU A 124 8.81 -4.18 -8.73
CA LEU A 124 10.21 -4.32 -8.32
C LEU A 124 11.15 -4.56 -9.49
N ALA A 125 10.69 -5.34 -10.49
CA ALA A 125 11.44 -5.69 -11.69
C ALA A 125 12.15 -4.50 -12.35
N ARG A 126 11.51 -3.32 -12.33
CA ARG A 126 12.05 -2.08 -12.89
C ARG A 126 13.35 -1.62 -12.23
N TYR A 127 13.54 -1.91 -10.95
CA TYR A 127 14.68 -1.44 -10.15
C TYR A 127 15.81 -2.46 -10.06
N ILE A 128 15.60 -3.67 -10.59
CA ILE A 128 16.61 -4.72 -10.59
C ILE A 128 17.61 -4.45 -11.72
N SER A 129 18.84 -4.13 -11.33
CA SER A 129 19.95 -3.96 -12.27
C SER A 129 20.48 -5.31 -12.78
N ALA A 130 21.11 -5.30 -13.96
CA ALA A 130 21.78 -6.47 -14.51
C ALA A 130 22.86 -7.05 -13.57
N GLY A 131 23.21 -8.32 -13.79
CA GLY A 131 24.20 -9.05 -12.99
C GLY A 131 23.55 -9.88 -11.88
N ASN A 132 24.20 -9.97 -10.72
CA ASN A 132 23.78 -10.86 -9.63
C ASN A 132 22.34 -10.59 -9.15
N ALA A 133 21.92 -9.33 -9.06
CA ALA A 133 20.55 -8.98 -8.67
C ALA A 133 19.51 -9.53 -9.67
N GLN A 134 19.79 -9.46 -10.98
CA GLN A 134 18.91 -10.02 -12.02
C GLN A 134 18.83 -11.54 -11.93
N ASP A 135 19.95 -12.23 -11.64
CA ASP A 135 19.96 -13.68 -11.48
C ASP A 135 19.13 -14.13 -10.27
N LEU A 136 19.29 -13.43 -9.13
CA LEU A 136 18.48 -13.67 -7.92
C LEU A 136 17.00 -13.41 -8.16
N TYR A 137 16.67 -12.32 -8.83
CA TYR A 137 15.30 -11.98 -9.19
C TYR A 137 14.68 -13.02 -10.13
N THR A 138 15.44 -13.49 -11.13
CA THR A 138 14.99 -14.53 -12.06
C THR A 138 14.70 -15.85 -11.33
N ARG A 139 15.53 -16.19 -10.34
CA ARG A 139 15.30 -17.35 -9.47
C ARG A 139 14.04 -17.17 -8.62
N LEU A 140 13.83 -15.99 -8.04
CA LEU A 140 12.62 -15.66 -7.27
C LEU A 140 11.35 -15.85 -8.11
N ASP A 141 11.31 -15.20 -9.26
CA ASP A 141 10.18 -15.28 -10.19
C ASP A 141 9.93 -16.73 -10.67
N ALA A 142 10.98 -17.52 -10.90
CA ALA A 142 10.83 -18.93 -11.25
C ALA A 142 10.20 -19.76 -10.12
N LEU A 143 10.50 -19.48 -8.85
CA LEU A 143 9.87 -20.17 -7.71
C LEU A 143 8.39 -19.77 -7.58
N HIS A 144 8.07 -18.47 -7.66
CA HIS A 144 6.67 -18.01 -7.63
C HIS A 144 5.85 -18.56 -8.79
N ARG A 145 6.41 -18.59 -10.02
CA ARG A 145 5.73 -19.19 -11.18
C ARG A 145 5.48 -20.69 -10.99
N ALA A 146 6.42 -21.42 -10.39
CA ALA A 146 6.23 -22.84 -10.10
C ALA A 146 5.05 -23.05 -9.14
N GLU A 147 4.98 -22.31 -8.03
CA GLU A 147 3.88 -22.41 -7.07
C GLU A 147 2.54 -21.98 -7.65
N ARG A 148 2.51 -20.90 -8.45
CA ARG A 148 1.30 -20.46 -9.16
C ARG A 148 0.76 -21.52 -10.11
N ASN A 149 1.64 -22.30 -10.73
CA ASN A 149 1.28 -23.43 -11.58
C ASN A 149 1.00 -24.72 -10.78
N GLY A 150 0.83 -24.63 -9.46
CA GLY A 150 0.50 -25.75 -8.57
C GLY A 150 1.67 -26.67 -8.26
N THR A 151 2.91 -26.30 -8.62
CA THR A 151 4.10 -27.08 -8.27
C THR A 151 4.56 -26.74 -6.87
N THR A 152 4.53 -27.70 -5.95
CA THR A 152 5.11 -27.53 -4.61
C THR A 152 6.61 -27.30 -4.71
N VAL A 153 7.07 -26.17 -4.20
CA VAL A 153 8.49 -25.83 -4.12
C VAL A 153 9.03 -26.25 -2.75
N ASP A 154 10.16 -26.95 -2.75
CA ASP A 154 10.85 -27.33 -1.52
C ASP A 154 11.27 -26.09 -0.71
N THR A 155 10.91 -26.07 0.58
CA THR A 155 11.32 -25.04 1.54
C THR A 155 12.83 -24.81 1.57
N ALA A 156 13.65 -25.83 1.28
CA ALA A 156 15.10 -25.66 1.18
C ALA A 156 15.52 -24.70 0.06
N ARG A 157 14.77 -24.67 -1.06
CA ARG A 157 15.01 -23.75 -2.18
C ARG A 157 14.69 -22.31 -1.80
N TRP A 158 13.56 -22.10 -1.11
CA TRP A 158 13.19 -20.80 -0.54
C TRP A 158 14.24 -20.29 0.44
N ARG A 159 14.67 -21.13 1.39
CA ARG A 159 15.72 -20.76 2.36
C ARG A 159 17.07 -20.47 1.70
N GLN A 160 17.44 -21.22 0.66
CA GLN A 160 18.68 -20.96 -0.07
C GLN A 160 18.61 -19.60 -0.79
N LEU A 161 17.52 -19.32 -1.51
CA LEU A 161 17.33 -18.04 -2.17
C LEU A 161 17.36 -16.88 -1.15
N GLY A 162 16.70 -17.04 0.00
CA GLY A 162 16.71 -16.02 1.06
C GLY A 162 18.13 -15.70 1.55
N ARG A 163 18.94 -16.74 1.80
CA ARG A 163 20.35 -16.55 2.17
C ARG A 163 21.16 -15.84 1.07
N ASP A 164 20.92 -16.21 -0.19
CA ASP A 164 21.66 -15.62 -1.31
C ASP A 164 21.29 -14.13 -1.49
N VAL A 165 20.02 -13.77 -1.30
CA VAL A 165 19.55 -12.37 -1.35
C VAL A 165 20.12 -11.57 -0.18
N VAL A 166 20.09 -12.09 1.05
CA VAL A 166 20.70 -11.43 2.22
C VAL A 166 22.20 -11.20 2.00
N ALA A 167 22.91 -12.22 1.51
CA ALA A 167 24.33 -12.08 1.19
C ALA A 167 24.59 -11.02 0.12
N ALA A 168 23.70 -10.89 -0.87
CA ALA A 168 23.77 -9.84 -1.88
C ALA A 168 23.52 -8.45 -1.28
N VAL A 169 22.53 -8.29 -0.41
CA VAL A 169 22.27 -7.03 0.32
C VAL A 169 23.51 -6.62 1.12
N ASP A 170 24.10 -7.54 1.89
CA ASP A 170 25.28 -7.26 2.71
C ASP A 170 26.49 -6.90 1.86
N ALA A 171 26.72 -7.60 0.75
CA ALA A 171 27.80 -7.29 -0.19
C ALA A 171 27.63 -5.90 -0.81
N SER A 172 26.42 -5.57 -1.27
CA SER A 172 26.09 -4.25 -1.82
C SER A 172 26.22 -3.12 -0.79
N LYS A 173 25.93 -3.38 0.48
CA LYS A 173 26.18 -2.40 1.56
C LYS A 173 27.67 -2.21 1.80
N ALA A 174 28.45 -3.29 1.77
CA ALA A 174 29.89 -3.25 2.04
C ALA A 174 30.71 -2.62 0.90
N ASP A 175 30.30 -2.79 -0.36
CA ASP A 175 31.01 -2.24 -1.53
C ASP A 175 30.62 -0.80 -1.87
N GLY A 176 29.65 -0.22 -1.14
CA GLY A 176 29.17 1.14 -1.37
C GLY A 176 28.28 1.27 -2.62
N SER A 177 27.58 0.19 -3.00
CA SER A 177 26.53 0.24 -4.02
C SER A 177 25.53 1.35 -3.74
N THR A 178 24.83 1.80 -4.78
CA THR A 178 23.86 2.88 -4.64
C THR A 178 22.73 2.50 -3.68
N THR A 179 22.20 3.48 -2.95
CA THR A 179 21.06 3.31 -2.04
C THR A 179 19.89 2.64 -2.75
N LEU A 180 19.62 3.03 -4.00
CA LEU A 180 18.56 2.45 -4.82
C LEU A 180 18.75 0.95 -5.06
N HIS A 181 19.98 0.51 -5.37
CA HIS A 181 20.27 -0.90 -5.60
C HIS A 181 20.09 -1.73 -4.33
N VAL A 182 20.58 -1.23 -3.19
CA VAL A 182 20.39 -1.88 -1.89
C VAL A 182 18.91 -1.96 -1.53
N ALA A 183 18.15 -0.87 -1.68
CA ALA A 183 16.72 -0.83 -1.38
C ALA A 183 15.91 -1.79 -2.28
N ALA A 184 16.30 -1.96 -3.54
CA ALA A 184 15.68 -2.93 -4.44
C ALA A 184 15.95 -4.37 -4.01
N LEU A 185 17.17 -4.70 -3.56
CA LEU A 185 17.49 -6.02 -3.00
C LEU A 185 16.74 -6.30 -1.70
N GLU A 186 16.60 -5.32 -0.81
CA GLU A 186 15.81 -5.48 0.43
C GLU A 186 14.31 -5.65 0.16
N ALA A 187 13.78 -4.97 -0.88
CA ALA A 187 12.42 -5.22 -1.36
C ALA A 187 12.28 -6.64 -1.94
N MET A 188 13.31 -7.13 -2.65
CA MET A 188 13.36 -8.51 -3.15
C MET A 188 13.36 -9.52 -2.01
N GLU A 189 14.16 -9.28 -0.96
CA GLU A 189 14.25 -10.12 0.24
C GLU A 189 12.86 -10.34 0.86
N SER A 190 12.08 -9.26 0.96
CA SER A 190 10.70 -9.32 1.46
C SER A 190 9.80 -10.22 0.60
N GLY A 191 10.11 -10.34 -0.70
CA GLY A 191 9.40 -11.21 -1.63
C GLY A 191 9.82 -12.69 -1.59
N VAL A 192 10.91 -13.04 -0.89
CA VAL A 192 11.43 -14.43 -0.85
C VAL A 192 10.62 -15.29 0.14
N MET A 193 9.43 -15.70 -0.30
CA MET A 193 8.58 -16.60 0.44
C MET A 193 7.59 -17.36 -0.44
N PRO A 194 7.05 -18.50 0.04
CA PRO A 194 5.96 -19.19 -0.61
C PRO A 194 4.71 -18.31 -0.76
N LEU A 195 3.97 -18.46 -1.86
CA LEU A 195 2.72 -17.73 -2.12
C LEU A 195 1.65 -18.01 -1.06
N SER A 196 1.67 -19.19 -0.45
CA SER A 196 0.77 -19.55 0.65
C SER A 196 1.07 -18.81 1.96
N GLU A 197 2.24 -18.17 2.08
CA GLU A 197 2.67 -17.45 3.28
C GLU A 197 2.48 -15.93 3.16
N ILE A 198 1.82 -15.44 2.09
CA ILE A 198 1.58 -14.00 1.91
C ILE A 198 0.60 -13.47 2.97
N TYR A 199 1.05 -12.49 3.74
CA TYR A 199 0.28 -11.79 4.76
C TYR A 199 0.15 -10.28 4.49
N SER A 200 -0.80 -9.63 5.17
CA SER A 200 -1.14 -8.20 5.01
C SER A 200 0.07 -7.26 5.10
N ASP A 201 0.85 -7.40 6.17
CA ASP A 201 1.92 -6.45 6.50
C ASP A 201 3.02 -6.45 5.45
N LEU A 202 3.27 -7.61 4.83
CA LEU A 202 4.20 -7.72 3.71
C LEU A 202 3.73 -6.91 2.51
N LEU A 203 2.45 -7.03 2.12
CA LEU A 203 1.90 -6.35 0.94
C LEU A 203 1.96 -4.84 1.08
N LEU A 204 1.61 -4.34 2.27
CA LEU A 204 1.73 -2.92 2.61
C LEU A 204 3.19 -2.47 2.60
N SER A 205 4.09 -3.25 3.22
CA SER A 205 5.52 -2.95 3.26
C SER A 205 6.12 -2.89 1.84
N LEU A 206 5.83 -3.87 1.00
CA LEU A 206 6.33 -3.94 -0.37
C LEU A 206 5.78 -2.79 -1.22
N SER A 207 4.48 -2.50 -1.14
CA SER A 207 3.86 -1.36 -1.82
C SER A 207 4.52 -0.04 -1.41
N HIS A 208 4.77 0.17 -0.12
CA HIS A 208 5.45 1.36 0.39
C HIS A 208 6.91 1.44 -0.10
N ARG A 209 7.68 0.35 -0.03
CA ARG A 209 9.05 0.29 -0.55
C ARG A 209 9.12 0.64 -2.03
N LEU A 210 8.20 0.11 -2.85
CA LEU A 210 8.16 0.40 -4.29
C LEU A 210 7.84 1.86 -4.59
N LYS A 211 6.95 2.49 -3.82
CA LYS A 211 6.71 3.94 -3.93
C LYS A 211 7.98 4.72 -3.61
N ASN A 212 8.69 4.35 -2.54
CA ASN A 212 9.94 5.03 -2.16
C ASN A 212 11.02 4.86 -3.24
N LEU A 213 11.19 3.65 -3.80
CA LEU A 213 12.08 3.41 -4.94
C LEU A 213 11.71 4.28 -6.14
N ALA A 214 10.42 4.37 -6.46
CA ALA A 214 9.95 5.18 -7.57
C ALA A 214 10.24 6.68 -7.37
N LEU A 215 10.09 7.17 -6.14
CA LEU A 215 10.43 8.54 -5.75
C LEU A 215 11.93 8.79 -5.87
N GLU A 216 12.77 7.88 -5.39
CA GLU A 216 14.23 8.00 -5.53
C GLU A 216 14.68 8.05 -6.99
N THR A 217 13.96 7.40 -7.91
CA THR A 217 14.28 7.47 -9.35
C THR A 217 13.69 8.68 -10.08
N SER A 218 12.56 9.20 -9.60
CA SER A 218 11.82 10.27 -10.30
C SER A 218 12.24 11.66 -9.84
N VAL A 219 12.87 11.76 -8.67
CA VAL A 219 13.22 13.04 -8.07
C VAL A 219 14.74 13.13 -7.92
N PRO A 220 15.38 14.26 -8.28
CA PRO A 220 16.82 14.43 -8.12
C PRO A 220 17.28 14.06 -6.71
N PRO A 221 18.51 13.53 -6.53
CA PRO A 221 19.04 13.15 -5.21
C PRO A 221 18.79 14.24 -4.18
N ARG A 222 18.47 13.87 -2.94
CA ARG A 222 18.15 14.80 -1.84
C ARG A 222 19.22 15.91 -1.74
N GLN A 223 18.90 17.08 -2.27
CA GLN A 223 19.81 18.23 -2.35
C GLN A 223 19.44 19.34 -1.37
N PHE A 224 18.40 19.14 -0.54
CA PHE A 224 17.85 20.18 0.34
C PHE A 224 17.73 19.72 1.79
N PRO A 225 18.82 19.26 2.44
CA PRO A 225 18.78 18.81 3.84
C PRO A 225 18.24 19.90 4.77
N GLU A 226 18.49 21.18 4.48
CA GLU A 226 17.95 22.29 5.27
C GLU A 226 16.44 22.48 5.09
N ALA A 227 15.88 22.15 3.92
CA ALA A 227 14.44 22.22 3.69
C ALA A 227 13.70 21.03 4.32
N GLU A 228 14.31 19.84 4.28
CA GLU A 228 13.79 18.65 4.98
C GLU A 228 13.83 18.84 6.49
N GLN A 229 14.94 19.36 7.03
CA GLN A 229 15.05 19.69 8.44
C GLN A 229 13.99 20.72 8.85
N ALA A 230 13.78 21.76 8.05
CA ALA A 230 12.72 22.74 8.31
C ALA A 230 11.31 22.12 8.27
N LEU A 231 11.04 21.11 7.43
CA LEU A 231 9.77 20.37 7.45
C LEU A 231 9.59 19.52 8.71
N LEU A 232 10.67 18.88 9.19
CA LEU A 232 10.65 18.12 10.44
C LEU A 232 10.35 19.05 11.63
N GLU A 233 11.02 20.20 11.68
CA GLU A 233 10.79 21.24 12.70
C GLU A 233 9.35 21.78 12.69
N ILE A 234 8.69 21.88 11.52
CA ILE A 234 7.27 22.20 11.43
C ILE A 234 6.44 21.12 12.14
N GLY A 235 6.74 19.84 11.92
CA GLY A 235 6.04 18.73 12.56
C GLY A 235 6.18 18.77 14.09
N GLU A 236 7.37 19.07 14.59
CA GLU A 236 7.64 19.20 16.04
C GLU A 236 6.89 20.39 16.66
N ARG A 237 6.84 21.52 15.95
CA ARG A 237 6.12 22.74 16.40
C ARG A 237 4.60 22.65 16.26
N LEU A 238 4.07 21.68 15.53
CA LEU A 238 2.64 21.55 15.29
C LEU A 238 1.85 21.48 16.60
N ALA A 239 2.34 20.72 17.58
CA ALA A 239 1.69 20.57 18.88
C ALA A 239 1.79 21.85 19.73
N GLU A 240 2.86 22.64 19.59
CA GLU A 240 3.03 23.91 20.28
C GLU A 240 2.05 24.98 19.77
N GLU A 241 1.82 25.01 18.45
CA GLU A 241 1.04 26.05 17.78
C GLU A 241 -0.45 25.70 17.72
N CYS A 242 -0.78 24.42 17.51
CA CYS A 242 -2.16 23.96 17.36
C CYS A 242 -2.71 23.29 18.62
N GLY A 243 -1.88 23.10 19.65
CA GLY A 243 -2.19 22.27 20.81
C GLY A 243 -2.02 20.77 20.50
N PRO A 244 -2.03 19.90 21.53
CA PRO A 244 -1.90 18.46 21.35
C PRO A 244 -3.06 17.92 20.49
N ALA A 245 -2.77 16.91 19.66
CA ALA A 245 -3.80 16.25 18.86
C ALA A 245 -4.87 15.64 19.80
N PRO A 246 -6.16 15.96 19.60
CA PRO A 246 -7.24 15.32 20.33
C PRO A 246 -7.28 13.80 20.07
N ALA A 247 -8.02 13.08 20.92
CA ALA A 247 -8.25 11.65 20.75
C ALA A 247 -8.91 11.31 19.39
N HIS A 248 -8.82 10.04 19.01
CA HIS A 248 -9.48 9.39 17.88
C HIS A 248 -10.82 10.06 17.47
N ASP A 249 -11.68 9.97 18.47
CA ASP A 249 -13.11 10.10 18.50
C ASP A 249 -13.57 11.42 19.11
N ALA A 250 -12.63 12.33 19.41
CA ALA A 250 -12.95 13.59 20.05
C ALA A 250 -13.76 14.50 19.10
N PRO A 251 -14.87 15.11 19.55
CA PRO A 251 -15.77 15.89 18.70
C PRO A 251 -15.11 17.16 18.12
N ASP A 252 -14.04 17.66 18.75
CA ASP A 252 -13.25 18.81 18.32
C ASP A 252 -12.09 18.44 17.37
N ARG A 253 -11.79 17.15 17.16
CA ARG A 253 -10.73 16.67 16.27
C ARG A 253 -10.84 17.23 14.85
N PRO A 254 -12.01 17.29 14.19
CA PRO A 254 -12.10 17.84 12.83
C PRO A 254 -11.70 19.32 12.75
N GLU A 255 -12.08 20.12 13.75
CA GLU A 255 -11.70 21.53 13.83
C GLU A 255 -10.21 21.69 14.09
N TRP A 256 -9.67 20.90 15.02
CA TRP A 256 -8.23 20.85 15.29
C TRP A 256 -7.44 20.45 14.03
N MET A 257 -7.87 19.40 13.31
CA MET A 257 -7.23 18.96 12.05
C MET A 257 -7.26 20.05 10.99
N ALA A 258 -8.39 20.75 10.82
CA ALA A 258 -8.50 21.85 9.87
C ALA A 258 -7.51 22.99 10.19
N ARG A 259 -7.39 23.36 11.47
CA ARG A 259 -6.43 24.36 11.95
C ARG A 259 -4.98 23.89 11.75
N ALA A 260 -4.66 22.68 12.19
CA ALA A 260 -3.35 22.06 12.08
C ALA A 260 -2.87 21.99 10.63
N MET A 261 -3.74 21.53 9.71
CA MET A 261 -3.44 21.48 8.28
C MET A 261 -3.27 22.87 7.67
N SER A 262 -4.12 23.83 8.04
CA SER A 262 -3.99 25.21 7.54
C SER A 262 -2.67 25.84 7.97
N TRP A 263 -2.24 25.61 9.21
CA TRP A 263 -0.95 26.10 9.71
C TRP A 263 0.22 25.39 9.03
N TYR A 264 0.17 24.06 8.95
CA TYR A 264 1.20 23.26 8.29
C TYR A 264 1.42 23.69 6.83
N GLU A 265 0.35 23.87 6.06
CA GLU A 265 0.43 24.34 4.67
C GLU A 265 1.01 25.75 4.56
N ALA A 266 0.69 26.64 5.51
CA ALA A 266 1.23 28.00 5.55
C ALA A 266 2.75 27.99 5.84
N GLU A 267 3.23 27.19 6.78
CA GLU A 267 4.66 27.06 7.06
C GLU A 267 5.41 26.35 5.92
N LYS A 268 4.83 25.29 5.35
CA LYS A 268 5.37 24.61 4.17
C LYS A 268 5.52 25.55 2.98
N ALA A 269 4.57 26.46 2.76
CA ALA A 269 4.67 27.48 1.73
C ALA A 269 5.85 28.45 1.94
N LYS A 270 6.19 28.77 3.20
CA LYS A 270 7.38 29.57 3.52
C LYS A 270 8.67 28.84 3.15
N ILE A 271 8.75 27.53 3.41
CA ILE A 271 9.88 26.69 2.98
C ILE A 271 9.99 26.70 1.45
N GLY A 272 8.88 26.49 0.73
CA GLY A 272 8.89 26.55 -0.74
C GLY A 272 9.33 27.91 -1.29
N THR A 273 9.02 29.01 -0.59
CA THR A 273 9.50 30.35 -0.97
C THR A 273 11.00 30.52 -0.71
N ARG A 274 11.49 30.01 0.43
CA ARG A 274 12.91 30.07 0.83
C ARG A 274 13.79 29.15 -0.01
N TYR A 275 13.24 28.01 -0.45
CA TYR A 275 13.91 26.99 -1.25
C TYR A 275 13.02 26.66 -2.48
N PRO A 276 13.03 27.50 -3.53
CA PRO A 276 12.17 27.30 -4.71
C PRO A 276 12.36 25.94 -5.41
N GLU A 277 13.60 25.47 -5.47
CA GLU A 277 13.99 24.14 -5.97
C GLU A 277 13.33 23.02 -5.15
N PHE A 278 13.21 23.21 -3.82
CA PHE A 278 12.51 22.27 -2.95
C PHE A 278 10.99 22.29 -3.20
N GLY A 279 10.41 23.45 -3.51
CA GLY A 279 9.00 23.54 -3.91
C GLY A 279 8.72 22.76 -5.21
N TYR A 280 9.63 22.81 -6.18
CA TYR A 280 9.56 21.98 -7.38
C TYR A 280 9.73 20.48 -7.05
N TYR A 281 10.73 20.13 -6.23
CA TYR A 281 10.95 18.77 -5.73
C TYR A 281 9.69 18.19 -5.05
N ASP A 282 9.10 18.94 -4.12
CA ASP A 282 7.92 18.49 -3.38
C ASP A 282 6.70 18.30 -4.29
N LYS A 283 6.54 19.18 -5.29
CA LYS A 283 5.52 19.03 -6.33
C LYS A 283 5.73 17.75 -7.14
N VAL A 284 6.93 17.52 -7.69
CA VAL A 284 7.22 16.30 -8.49
C VAL A 284 7.03 15.04 -7.65
N ARG A 285 7.47 15.05 -6.39
CA ARG A 285 7.26 13.96 -5.43
C ARG A 285 5.77 13.70 -5.21
N SER A 286 4.99 14.76 -4.97
CA SER A 286 3.53 14.70 -4.77
C SER A 286 2.84 14.09 -5.99
N GLU A 287 3.11 14.62 -7.19
CA GLU A 287 2.53 14.14 -8.46
C GLU A 287 2.92 12.68 -8.76
N THR A 288 4.20 12.31 -8.56
CA THR A 288 4.68 10.93 -8.76
C THR A 288 4.01 9.96 -7.79
N THR A 289 3.91 10.34 -6.52
CA THR A 289 3.26 9.52 -5.48
C THR A 289 1.79 9.31 -5.80
N SER A 290 1.07 10.38 -6.16
CA SER A 290 -0.34 10.30 -6.56
C SER A 290 -0.54 9.40 -7.78
N ALA A 291 0.27 9.58 -8.83
CA ALA A 291 0.15 8.80 -10.06
C ALA A 291 0.37 7.29 -9.82
N LEU A 292 1.37 6.93 -9.00
CA LEU A 292 1.62 5.54 -8.62
C LEU A 292 0.50 4.97 -7.76
N ALA A 293 0.02 5.75 -6.80
CA ALA A 293 -1.06 5.35 -5.90
C ALA A 293 -2.34 5.02 -6.68
N VAL A 294 -2.74 5.91 -7.60
CA VAL A 294 -3.88 5.69 -8.52
C VAL A 294 -3.64 4.47 -9.41
N SER A 295 -2.47 4.37 -10.04
CA SER A 295 -2.15 3.24 -10.92
C SER A 295 -2.22 1.88 -10.21
N TYR A 296 -1.74 1.82 -8.97
CA TYR A 296 -1.85 0.61 -8.14
C TYR A 296 -3.30 0.25 -7.83
N ALA A 297 -4.10 1.23 -7.45
CA ALA A 297 -5.50 1.01 -7.13
C ALA A 297 -6.31 0.57 -8.37
N ASP A 298 -6.10 1.20 -9.52
CA ASP A 298 -6.71 0.81 -10.81
C ASP A 298 -6.36 -0.63 -11.21
N ARG A 299 -5.09 -1.01 -11.03
CA ARG A 299 -4.64 -2.38 -11.32
C ARG A 299 -5.23 -3.41 -10.38
N PHE A 300 -5.38 -3.08 -9.09
CA PHE A 300 -6.07 -3.96 -8.14
C PHE A 300 -7.54 -4.14 -8.53
N LEU A 301 -8.24 -3.07 -8.92
CA LEU A 301 -9.60 -3.14 -9.44
C LEU A 301 -9.68 -4.01 -10.71
N ALA A 302 -8.71 -3.89 -11.61
CA ALA A 302 -8.64 -4.73 -12.82
C ALA A 302 -8.46 -6.22 -12.48
N LEU A 303 -7.63 -6.56 -11.48
CA LEU A 303 -7.47 -7.94 -10.99
C LEU A 303 -8.81 -8.50 -10.49
N LEU A 304 -9.53 -7.75 -9.66
CA LEU A 304 -10.85 -8.15 -9.17
C LEU A 304 -11.84 -8.41 -10.32
N ARG A 305 -11.88 -7.53 -11.31
CA ARG A 305 -12.73 -7.70 -12.50
C ARG A 305 -12.35 -8.93 -13.32
N SER A 306 -11.05 -9.21 -13.46
CA SER A 306 -10.57 -10.38 -14.22
C SER A 306 -10.88 -11.71 -13.53
N SER A 307 -11.01 -11.72 -12.19
CA SER A 307 -11.39 -12.91 -11.43
C SER A 307 -12.84 -13.38 -11.65
N GLN A 308 -13.64 -12.60 -12.39
CA GLN A 308 -15.03 -12.92 -12.75
C GLN A 308 -15.15 -13.74 -14.05
N ALA A 309 -14.09 -13.81 -14.86
CA ALA A 309 -14.08 -14.46 -16.17
C ALA A 309 -13.60 -15.91 -16.09
#